data_AF-A0A143X5G1-F1
#
_entry.id   AF-A0A143X5G1-F1
#
_cell.length_a   1.000
_cell.length_b   1.000
_cell.length_c   1.000
_cell.angle_alpha   90.00
_cell.angle_beta   90.00
_cell.angle_gamma   90.00
#
_symmetry.space_group_name_H-M   'P 1'
#
loop_
_entity.id
_entity.type
_entity.pdbx_description
1 polymer ?
#
loop_
_entity_poly.entity_id
_entity_poly.type
_entity_poly.pdbx_seq_one_letter_code
_entity_poly.pdbx_strand_id
1 'polypeptide(L)'
;MPRTTIQVSFQDAQAHVHEAVKKILLEAGYHEVAYGDEIVWKKGTGMLTAMQYIKVTYQGNTLFLSGWTRVGLGQYGFKEQDLEGFVAAIPKKMVKKVMERIQSAVAHM
;
A
#
# COMPACT_ATOMS: atom_id res chain seq x y z
N MET A 1 1.79 11.02 -10.70
CA MET A 1 2.33 10.94 -9.32
C MET A 1 2.92 9.55 -9.12
N PRO A 2 4.08 9.39 -8.46
CA PRO A 2 4.88 8.17 -8.49
C PRO A 2 4.34 7.16 -7.48
N ARG A 3 3.08 6.74 -7.61
CA ARG A 3 2.53 5.63 -6.82
C ARG A 3 2.58 4.40 -7.71
N THR A 4 3.24 3.34 -7.26
CA THR A 4 3.22 2.07 -7.99
C THR A 4 1.82 1.49 -7.84
N THR A 5 1.12 1.26 -8.94
CA THR A 5 -0.24 0.73 -8.93
C THR A 5 -0.30 -0.61 -9.61
N ILE A 6 -0.92 -1.58 -8.96
CA ILE A 6 -1.27 -2.88 -9.55
C ILE A 6 -2.78 -3.05 -9.57
N GLN A 7 -3.27 -3.76 -10.58
CA GLN A 7 -4.68 -4.06 -10.77
C GLN A 7 -4.89 -5.58 -10.65
N VAL A 8 -5.94 -5.97 -9.95
CA VAL A 8 -6.26 -7.38 -9.70
C VAL A 8 -7.76 -7.56 -9.93
N SER A 9 -8.11 -8.32 -10.96
CA SER A 9 -9.50 -8.74 -11.17
C SER A 9 -9.87 -9.86 -10.21
N PHE A 10 -11.10 -9.85 -9.71
CA PHE A 10 -11.65 -10.86 -8.80
C PHE A 10 -13.09 -11.22 -9.22
N GLN A 11 -13.53 -12.44 -8.89
CA GLN A 11 -14.88 -12.93 -9.22
C GLN A 11 -15.80 -12.99 -8.00
N ASP A 12 -15.24 -13.11 -6.81
CA ASP A 12 -15.98 -13.13 -5.54
C ASP A 12 -16.68 -11.79 -5.22
N ALA A 13 -17.54 -11.80 -4.21
CA ALA A 13 -18.17 -10.62 -3.65
C ALA A 13 -17.14 -9.64 -3.10
N GLN A 14 -17.27 -8.35 -3.47
CA GLN A 14 -16.35 -7.29 -3.05
C GLN A 14 -16.16 -7.24 -1.52
N ALA A 15 -17.19 -7.54 -0.73
CA ALA A 15 -17.10 -7.57 0.74
C ALA A 15 -16.13 -8.66 1.22
N HIS A 16 -16.14 -9.85 0.61
CA HIS A 16 -15.23 -10.94 0.97
C HIS A 16 -13.79 -10.58 0.60
N VAL A 17 -13.58 -10.02 -0.58
CA VAL A 17 -12.27 -9.49 -1.02
C VAL A 17 -11.79 -8.38 -0.09
N HIS A 18 -12.67 -7.48 0.36
CA HIS A 18 -12.33 -6.41 1.29
C HIS A 18 -11.84 -6.94 2.64
N GLU A 19 -12.53 -7.91 3.23
CA GLU A 19 -12.11 -8.51 4.50
C GLU A 19 -10.78 -9.26 4.37
N ALA A 20 -10.54 -9.95 3.25
CA ALA A 20 -9.26 -10.60 2.98
C ALA A 20 -8.11 -9.59 2.87
N VAL A 21 -8.30 -8.51 2.11
CA VAL A 21 -7.32 -7.42 1.97
C VAL A 21 -7.03 -6.76 3.32
N LYS A 22 -8.08 -6.43 4.08
CA LYS A 22 -8.00 -5.82 5.41
C LYS A 22 -7.21 -6.69 6.38
N LYS A 23 -7.50 -7.99 6.42
CA LYS A 23 -6.77 -8.96 7.26
C LYS A 23 -5.28 -8.97 6.94
N ILE A 24 -4.90 -9.05 5.65
CA ILE A 24 -3.49 -9.05 5.23
C ILE A 24 -2.79 -7.75 5.64
N LEU A 25 -3.45 -6.60 5.51
CA LEU A 25 -2.89 -5.30 5.87
C LEU A 25 -2.68 -5.15 7.39
N LEU A 26 -3.66 -5.58 8.19
CA LEU A 26 -3.55 -5.60 9.65
C LEU A 26 -2.44 -6.54 10.13
N GLU A 27 -2.36 -7.76 9.59
CA GLU A 27 -1.27 -8.71 9.87
C GLU A 27 0.10 -8.14 9.47
N ALA A 28 0.14 -7.36 8.38
CA ALA A 28 1.34 -6.67 7.95
C ALA A 28 1.67 -5.44 8.82
N GLY A 29 0.85 -5.08 9.80
CA GLY A 29 1.05 -3.97 10.73
C GLY A 29 0.68 -2.59 10.16
N TYR A 30 -0.17 -2.57 9.13
CA TYR A 30 -0.75 -1.32 8.63
C TYR A 30 -2.02 -0.96 9.41
N HIS A 31 -2.31 0.33 9.48
CA HIS A 31 -3.55 0.87 10.04
C HIS A 31 -4.13 1.92 9.09
N GLU A 32 -5.45 2.06 9.06
CA GLU A 32 -6.10 3.10 8.27
C GLU A 32 -5.83 4.49 8.86
N VAL A 33 -5.52 5.44 7.98
CA VAL A 33 -5.33 6.84 8.32
C VAL A 33 -5.97 7.71 7.24
N ALA A 34 -6.47 8.88 7.65
CA ALA A 34 -6.79 9.94 6.71
C ALA A 34 -5.48 10.55 6.18
N TYR A 35 -5.39 10.70 4.85
CA TYR A 35 -4.26 11.28 4.15
C TYR A 35 -4.78 12.30 3.13
N GLY A 36 -4.86 13.56 3.54
CA GLY A 36 -5.62 14.57 2.79
C GLY A 36 -7.10 14.16 2.74
N ASP A 37 -7.66 14.10 1.53
CA ASP A 37 -9.05 13.69 1.28
C ASP A 37 -9.20 12.18 1.01
N GLU A 38 -8.14 11.39 1.19
CA GLU A 38 -8.13 9.95 0.94
C GLU A 38 -8.01 9.15 2.24
N ILE A 39 -8.63 7.96 2.29
CA ILE A 39 -8.35 6.95 3.32
C ILE A 39 -7.31 5.97 2.77
N VAL A 40 -6.22 5.79 3.52
CA VAL A 40 -5.08 4.96 3.12
C VAL A 40 -4.59 4.12 4.28
N TRP A 41 -3.88 3.04 3.99
CA TRP A 41 -3.22 2.19 4.96
C TRP A 41 -1.79 2.66 5.17
N LYS A 42 -1.40 2.93 6.41
CA LYS A 42 -0.07 3.41 6.77
C LYS A 42 0.64 2.43 7.70
N LYS A 43 1.95 2.29 7.50
CA LYS A 43 2.86 1.60 8.42
C LYS A 43 4.11 2.45 8.69
N GLY A 44 4.50 2.53 9.96
CA GLY A 44 5.67 3.29 10.45
C GLY A 44 5.29 4.57 11.21
N THR A 45 6.02 4.85 12.29
CA THR A 45 5.70 5.92 13.27
C THR A 45 6.57 7.18 13.16
N GLY A 46 7.74 7.11 12.48
CA GLY A 46 8.64 8.25 12.18
C GLY A 46 9.41 8.79 13.40
N MET A 47 10.73 8.55 13.49
CA MET A 47 11.73 9.62 13.24
C MET A 47 12.95 9.15 12.42
N LEU A 48 13.15 7.83 12.21
CA LEU A 48 14.34 7.27 11.53
C LEU A 48 14.02 6.30 10.36
N THR A 49 12.74 5.95 10.13
CA THR A 49 12.33 4.97 9.12
C THR A 49 11.32 5.57 8.13
N ALA A 50 11.43 5.18 6.85
CA ALA A 50 10.50 5.64 5.81
C ALA A 50 9.07 5.14 6.10
N MET A 51 8.09 6.04 5.97
CA MET A 51 6.68 5.68 6.10
C MET A 51 6.22 4.92 4.86
N GLN A 52 5.44 3.86 5.07
CA GLN A 52 4.92 2.98 4.03
C GLN A 52 3.41 3.21 3.89
N TYR A 53 2.94 3.31 2.66
CA TYR A 53 1.54 3.59 2.37
C TYR A 53 1.00 2.65 1.29
N ILE A 54 -0.25 2.21 1.47
CA ILE A 54 -1.03 1.45 0.49
C ILE A 54 -2.44 2.05 0.44
N LYS A 55 -2.91 2.42 -0.74
CA LYS A 55 -4.31 2.77 -0.99
C LYS A 55 -4.99 1.59 -1.67
N VAL A 56 -6.19 1.27 -1.21
CA VAL A 56 -7.04 0.20 -1.75
C VAL A 56 -8.30 0.86 -2.32
N THR A 57 -8.58 0.65 -3.60
CA THR A 57 -9.83 1.11 -4.22
C THR A 57 -10.44 0.03 -5.08
N TYR A 58 -11.77 -0.05 -5.09
CA TYR A 58 -12.53 -1.00 -5.89
C TYR A 58 -13.26 -0.26 -7.00
N GLN A 59 -13.22 -0.78 -8.22
CA GLN A 59 -14.06 -0.33 -9.33
C GLN A 59 -14.66 -1.57 -9.99
N GLY A 60 -15.95 -1.83 -9.70
CA GLY A 60 -16.58 -3.09 -10.06
C GLY A 60 -15.81 -4.28 -9.50
N ASN A 61 -15.49 -5.24 -10.37
CA ASN A 61 -14.75 -6.47 -10.06
C ASN A 61 -13.21 -6.32 -10.16
N THR A 62 -12.70 -5.09 -10.08
CA THR A 62 -11.26 -4.81 -10.15
C THR A 62 -10.81 -4.08 -8.90
N LEU A 63 -9.80 -4.66 -8.25
CA LEU A 63 -9.08 -4.10 -7.11
C LEU A 63 -7.85 -3.34 -7.61
N PHE A 64 -7.73 -2.09 -7.20
CA PHE A 64 -6.55 -1.24 -7.45
C PHE A 64 -5.79 -1.06 -6.15
N LEU A 65 -4.52 -1.45 -6.17
CA LEU A 65 -3.59 -1.29 -5.05
C LEU A 65 -2.53 -0.28 -5.47
N SER A 66 -2.52 0.89 -4.83
CA SER A 66 -1.50 1.91 -5.05
C SER A 66 -0.58 1.99 -3.84
N GLY A 67 0.70 1.67 -4.01
CA GLY A 67 1.70 1.71 -2.94
C GLY A 67 2.75 2.79 -3.16
N TRP A 68 3.19 3.42 -2.08
CA TRP A 68 4.30 4.39 -2.10
C TRP A 68 5.00 4.44 -0.74
N THR A 69 6.20 4.99 -0.73
CA THR A 69 6.90 5.32 0.51
C THR A 69 7.06 6.82 0.63
N ARG A 70 7.17 7.31 1.86
CA ARG A 70 7.54 8.69 2.15
C ARG A 70 8.82 8.68 2.96
N VAL A 71 9.91 9.13 2.33
CA VAL A 71 11.25 9.17 2.90
C VAL A 71 11.60 10.64 3.11
N GLY A 72 12.13 10.97 4.29
CA GLY A 72 12.68 12.28 4.59
C GLY A 72 14.06 12.14 5.21
N LEU A 73 15.04 12.88 4.70
CA LEU A 73 16.33 13.11 5.35
C LEU A 73 16.28 14.52 5.95
N GLY A 74 15.91 14.62 7.23
CA GLY A 74 15.92 15.88 7.98
C GLY A 74 15.19 17.05 7.30
N GLN A 75 15.85 18.21 7.30
CA GLN A 75 15.33 19.54 6.95
C GLN A 75 14.83 19.75 5.49
N TYR A 76 14.93 18.75 4.61
CA TYR A 76 14.54 18.87 3.18
C TYR A 76 13.15 18.33 2.83
N GLY A 77 12.35 17.99 3.84
CA GLY A 77 10.93 17.67 3.67
C GLY A 77 10.69 16.24 3.18
N PHE A 78 9.61 15.65 3.69
CA PHE A 78 9.19 14.30 3.34
C PHE A 78 8.49 14.31 1.97
N LYS A 79 9.08 13.71 0.93
CA LYS A 79 8.46 13.56 -0.41
C LYS A 79 7.95 12.13 -0.64
N GLU A 80 6.86 12.00 -1.40
CA GLU A 80 6.37 10.70 -1.88
C GLU A 80 7.35 10.11 -2.90
N GLN A 81 7.59 8.81 -2.81
CA GLN A 81 8.42 8.06 -3.75
C GLN A 81 7.68 6.79 -4.16
N ASP A 82 7.78 6.46 -5.45
CA ASP A 82 7.35 5.16 -5.96
C ASP A 82 8.16 4.03 -5.33
N LEU A 83 7.79 2.81 -5.67
CA LEU A 83 8.49 1.63 -5.20
C LEU A 83 9.68 1.26 -6.11
N GLU A 84 10.15 2.16 -6.96
CA GLU A 84 11.28 1.97 -7.89
C GLU A 84 12.56 2.69 -7.42
N GLY A 85 13.73 2.24 -7.85
CA GLY A 85 15.03 2.84 -7.46
C GLY A 85 15.68 2.30 -6.17
N PHE A 86 16.95 2.69 -5.96
CA PHE A 86 17.85 2.14 -4.93
C PHE A 86 17.76 2.85 -3.56
N VAL A 87 17.44 4.14 -3.55
CA VAL A 87 17.25 4.90 -2.30
C VAL A 87 16.00 4.41 -1.57
N ALA A 88 16.13 4.08 -0.27
CA ALA A 88 15.08 3.47 0.54
C ALA A 88 14.52 2.13 0.01
N ALA A 89 15.38 1.32 -0.64
CA ALA A 89 14.99 0.04 -1.24
C ALA A 89 14.33 -0.95 -0.26
N ILE A 90 14.67 -0.94 1.03
CA ILE A 90 14.08 -1.88 2.02
C ILE A 90 12.59 -1.55 2.26
N PRO A 91 12.20 -0.34 2.69
CA PRO A 91 10.80 0.06 2.78
C PRO A 91 10.03 -0.18 1.48
N LYS A 92 10.61 0.16 0.32
CA LYS A 92 9.97 -0.05 -0.98
C LYS A 92 9.67 -1.53 -1.27
N LYS A 93 10.64 -2.42 -0.99
CA LYS A 93 10.47 -3.88 -1.10
C LYS A 93 9.40 -4.40 -0.13
N MET A 94 9.29 -3.83 1.07
CA MET A 94 8.25 -4.23 2.03
C MET A 94 6.85 -3.91 1.51
N VAL A 95 6.63 -2.70 0.97
CA VAL A 95 5.34 -2.33 0.36
C VAL A 95 5.02 -3.25 -0.81
N LYS A 96 5.98 -3.47 -1.73
CA LYS A 96 5.81 -4.39 -2.88
C LYS A 96 5.39 -5.79 -2.43
N LYS A 97 6.08 -6.37 -1.45
CA LYS A 97 5.75 -7.72 -0.93
C LYS A 97 4.34 -7.82 -0.37
N VAL A 98 3.85 -6.78 0.30
CA VAL A 98 2.47 -6.77 0.82
C VAL A 98 1.48 -6.65 -0.33
N MET A 99 1.73 -5.79 -1.31
CA MET A 99 0.89 -5.67 -2.51
C MET A 99 0.83 -6.97 -3.32
N GLU A 100 1.97 -7.64 -3.50
CA GLU A 100 2.07 -8.96 -4.15
C GLU A 100 1.30 -10.03 -3.37
N ARG A 101 1.45 -10.05 -2.03
CA ARG A 101 0.68 -10.97 -1.17
C ARG A 101 -0.83 -10.77 -1.33
N ILE A 102 -1.29 -9.52 -1.39
CA ILE A 102 -2.70 -9.20 -1.61
C ILE A 102 -3.11 -9.65 -3.02
N GLN A 103 -2.32 -9.34 -4.04
CA GLN A 103 -2.61 -9.77 -5.41
C GLN A 103 -2.76 -11.29 -5.52
N SER A 104 -1.84 -12.05 -4.95
CA SER A 104 -1.91 -13.52 -4.97
C SER A 104 -3.12 -14.05 -4.22
N ALA A 105 -3.52 -13.42 -3.10
CA ALA A 105 -4.71 -13.85 -2.36
C ALA A 105 -6.00 -13.57 -3.15
N VAL A 106 -6.08 -12.40 -3.79
CA VAL A 106 -7.30 -11.92 -4.47
C VAL A 106 -7.47 -12.52 -5.87
N ALA A 107 -6.40 -12.83 -6.59
CA ALA A 107 -6.48 -13.38 -7.95
C ALA A 107 -7.16 -14.77 -8.03
N HIS A 108 -7.35 -15.44 -6.90
CA HIS A 108 -8.01 -16.75 -6.80
C HIS A 108 -9.41 -16.68 -6.18
N MET A 109 -9.92 -15.47 -5.91
CA MET A 109 -11.26 -15.20 -5.39
C MET A 109 -12.15 -14.71 -6.54
#